data_AF-A0A5C7XV62-F1
#
_entry.id   AF-A0A5C7XV62-F1
#
_cell.length_a   1.000
_cell.length_b   1.000
_cell.length_c   1.000
_cell.angle_alpha   90.00
_cell.angle_beta   90.00
_cell.angle_gamma   90.00
#
_symmetry.space_group_name_H-M   'P 1'
#
loop_
_entity.id
_entity.type
_entity.pdbx_description
1 polymer ?
#
loop_
_entity_poly.entity_id
_entity_poly.type
_entity_poly.pdbx_seq_one_letter_code
_entity_poly.pdbx_strand_id
1 'polypeptide(L)'
;MSERVILAYSGGLDTSVAISWIGQETGREVVAVAIDLGQGGEDMEVVRQRALDCGAVEAVVVDARNEFADEYCLPTIKANALYMDRYPLVSAISRPLIVKHLVEAARSHGGTIVAHGCTGKGNDQVRFEVGFASLAPELNVIAPVRDYAWTREKAIAFAEQNDIPINVTKRSPFSVDQNVWGRAVETGFLEDLWNAPTKDVYDYTEDPTVNFNAPDELIITFDKGRPVAIDGRPLSVLEIIQELNTRAGAQGVGRLDVVEDRLVGIKSREIYEAPGAMVLITAHTELEHVTLERELGRYKRGVDRKWGELTYDGLWFSPLKRSLEVFVEDTQQHVSGDIRLVLHGGSIIINGRRSAESLYDFNLATYDEGDTFDQSAARGFVQIHGLSSKISARRDLG
;
A
#
# COMPACT_ATOMS: atom_id res chain seq x y z
N MET A 1 -9.61 -23.32 -30.13
CA MET A 1 -9.62 -22.02 -29.44
C MET A 1 -8.16 -21.66 -29.22
N SER A 2 -7.72 -20.46 -29.59
CA SER A 2 -6.33 -20.06 -29.37
C SER A 2 -6.10 -19.96 -27.86
N GLU A 3 -5.20 -20.80 -27.34
CA GLU A 3 -4.87 -20.79 -25.92
C GLU A 3 -3.90 -19.62 -25.66
N ARG A 4 -4.43 -18.50 -25.14
CA ARG A 4 -3.68 -17.23 -25.01
C ARG A 4 -2.95 -17.12 -23.68
N VAL A 5 -1.89 -16.31 -23.68
CA VAL A 5 -1.17 -15.88 -22.46
C VAL A 5 -1.57 -14.44 -22.13
N ILE A 6 -2.00 -14.19 -20.90
CA ILE A 6 -2.32 -12.85 -20.40
C ILE A 6 -1.14 -12.32 -19.58
N LEU A 7 -0.47 -11.28 -20.07
CA LEU A 7 0.71 -10.73 -19.44
C LEU A 7 0.37 -9.46 -18.64
N ALA A 8 0.77 -9.46 -17.36
CA ALA A 8 0.88 -8.24 -16.57
C ALA A 8 1.93 -7.31 -17.19
N TYR A 9 1.49 -6.25 -17.84
CA TYR A 9 2.35 -5.41 -18.67
C TYR A 9 2.53 -4.00 -18.09
N SER A 10 3.78 -3.61 -17.87
CA SER A 10 4.16 -2.33 -17.24
C SER A 10 4.79 -1.33 -18.20
N GLY A 11 4.94 -1.66 -19.50
CA GLY A 11 5.63 -0.79 -20.45
C GLY A 11 7.15 -0.84 -20.41
N GLY A 12 7.75 -1.45 -19.37
CA GLY A 12 9.19 -1.57 -19.21
C GLY A 12 9.85 -2.49 -20.25
N LEU A 13 11.18 -2.39 -20.37
CA LEU A 13 11.98 -3.22 -21.29
C LEU A 13 11.69 -4.72 -21.08
N ASP A 14 11.80 -5.20 -19.85
CA ASP A 14 11.77 -6.62 -19.53
C ASP A 14 10.42 -7.26 -19.90
N THR A 15 9.30 -6.59 -19.58
CA THR A 15 7.95 -7.05 -19.93
C THR A 15 7.61 -6.84 -21.40
N SER A 16 8.21 -5.86 -22.08
CA SER A 16 8.02 -5.64 -23.53
C SER A 16 8.66 -6.74 -24.34
N VAL A 17 9.91 -7.09 -24.02
CA VAL A 17 10.60 -8.20 -24.69
C VAL A 17 9.97 -9.55 -24.34
N ALA A 18 9.44 -9.69 -23.11
CA ALA A 18 8.74 -10.91 -22.69
C ALA A 18 7.53 -11.24 -23.56
N ILE A 19 6.86 -10.26 -24.19
CA ILE A 19 5.72 -10.50 -25.10
C ILE A 19 6.16 -11.41 -26.26
N SER A 20 7.15 -10.97 -27.03
CA SER A 20 7.68 -11.74 -28.16
C SER A 20 8.33 -13.05 -27.70
N TRP A 21 9.05 -13.04 -26.58
CA TRP A 21 9.69 -14.25 -26.06
C TRP A 21 8.68 -15.32 -25.65
N ILE A 22 7.63 -14.96 -24.91
CA ILE A 22 6.53 -15.88 -24.55
C ILE A 22 5.90 -16.45 -25.83
N GLY A 23 5.67 -15.61 -26.83
CA GLY A 23 5.13 -16.03 -28.12
C GLY A 23 5.99 -17.09 -28.80
N GLN A 24 7.31 -16.89 -28.84
CA GLN A 24 8.26 -17.86 -29.42
C GLN A 24 8.37 -19.15 -28.61
N GLU A 25 8.46 -19.05 -27.28
CA GLU A 25 8.67 -20.21 -26.41
C GLU A 25 7.42 -21.10 -26.31
N THR A 26 6.23 -20.48 -26.31
CA THR A 26 4.98 -21.22 -26.08
C THR A 26 4.19 -21.49 -27.37
N GLY A 27 4.49 -20.78 -28.45
CA GLY A 27 3.70 -20.81 -29.69
C GLY A 27 2.30 -20.21 -29.55
N ARG A 28 2.07 -19.39 -28.51
CA ARG A 28 0.76 -18.82 -28.16
C ARG A 28 0.73 -17.31 -28.39
N GLU A 29 -0.45 -16.79 -28.68
CA GLU A 29 -0.67 -15.36 -28.74
C GLU A 29 -0.65 -14.75 -27.33
N VAL A 30 -0.10 -13.54 -27.20
CA VAL A 30 0.00 -12.81 -25.94
C VAL A 30 -0.96 -11.61 -25.95
N VAL A 31 -1.76 -11.49 -24.89
CA VAL A 31 -2.57 -10.30 -24.59
C VAL A 31 -1.87 -9.53 -23.47
N ALA A 32 -1.47 -8.29 -23.75
CA ALA A 32 -0.85 -7.42 -22.76
C ALA A 32 -1.94 -6.64 -22.00
N VAL A 33 -1.86 -6.63 -20.67
CA VAL A 33 -2.79 -5.87 -19.82
C VAL A 33 -2.00 -4.90 -18.97
N ALA A 34 -2.15 -3.61 -19.26
CA ALA A 34 -1.60 -2.51 -18.49
C ALA A 34 -2.69 -1.89 -17.61
N ILE A 35 -2.36 -1.60 -16.36
CA ILE A 35 -3.32 -1.06 -15.40
C ILE A 35 -2.82 0.31 -14.93
N ASP A 36 -3.63 1.33 -15.10
CA ASP A 36 -3.39 2.66 -14.54
C ASP A 36 -3.84 2.67 -13.08
N LEU A 37 -2.85 2.79 -12.20
CA LEU A 37 -2.99 2.94 -10.74
C LEU A 37 -2.47 4.30 -10.28
N GLY A 38 -2.29 5.25 -11.20
CA GLY A 38 -1.74 6.58 -10.93
C GLY A 38 -0.22 6.58 -10.82
N GLN A 39 0.47 5.68 -11.51
CA GLN A 39 1.94 5.63 -11.57
C GLN A 39 2.58 6.86 -12.24
N GLY A 40 1.82 7.61 -13.03
CA GLY A 40 2.36 8.70 -13.86
C GLY A 40 3.34 8.19 -14.91
N GLY A 41 4.29 9.05 -15.31
CA GLY A 41 5.27 8.71 -16.35
C GLY A 41 4.71 8.81 -17.75
N GLU A 42 4.87 7.76 -18.55
CA GLU A 42 4.42 7.73 -19.94
C GLU A 42 2.89 7.62 -20.04
N ASP A 43 2.31 8.21 -21.10
CA ASP A 43 0.88 8.06 -21.39
C ASP A 43 0.54 6.57 -21.59
N MET A 44 -0.56 6.12 -21.00
CA MET A 44 -0.96 4.72 -21.05
C MET A 44 -1.27 4.23 -22.47
N GLU A 45 -1.63 5.12 -23.40
CA GLU A 45 -1.79 4.78 -24.81
C GLU A 45 -0.45 4.50 -25.48
N VAL A 46 0.63 5.20 -25.08
CA VAL A 46 2.00 4.90 -25.54
C VAL A 46 2.44 3.52 -25.02
N VAL A 47 2.14 3.22 -23.76
CA VAL A 47 2.37 1.90 -23.17
C VAL A 47 1.60 0.83 -23.95
N ARG A 48 0.31 1.06 -24.22
CA ARG A 48 -0.53 0.15 -25.00
C ARG A 48 0.04 -0.12 -26.39
N GLN A 49 0.42 0.94 -27.11
CA GLN A 49 0.94 0.83 -28.46
C GLN A 49 2.27 0.08 -28.49
N ARG A 50 3.15 0.32 -27.51
CA ARG A 50 4.42 -0.41 -27.38
C ARG A 50 4.23 -1.92 -27.24
N ALA A 51 3.22 -2.37 -26.50
CA ALA A 51 2.92 -3.80 -26.40
C ALA A 51 2.57 -4.42 -27.77
N LEU A 52 1.76 -3.71 -28.57
CA LEU A 52 1.39 -4.14 -29.93
C LEU A 52 2.63 -4.19 -30.83
N ASP A 53 3.46 -3.14 -30.78
CA ASP A 53 4.70 -3.06 -31.56
C ASP A 53 5.70 -4.18 -31.17
N CYS A 54 5.63 -4.66 -29.92
CA CYS A 54 6.41 -5.78 -29.40
C CYS A 54 5.76 -7.17 -29.64
N GLY A 55 4.67 -7.24 -30.42
CA GLY A 55 4.09 -8.51 -30.88
C GLY A 55 2.88 -9.02 -30.08
N ALA A 56 2.26 -8.21 -29.22
CA ALA A 56 1.01 -8.59 -28.58
C ALA A 56 -0.13 -8.63 -29.60
N VAL A 57 -0.97 -9.67 -29.57
CA VAL A 57 -2.15 -9.75 -30.46
C VAL A 57 -3.21 -8.73 -30.06
N GLU A 58 -3.30 -8.44 -28.77
CA GLU A 58 -4.18 -7.45 -28.17
C GLU A 58 -3.47 -6.78 -26.99
N ALA A 59 -3.73 -5.49 -26.79
CA ALA A 59 -3.19 -4.71 -25.68
C ALA A 59 -4.31 -3.88 -25.04
N VAL A 60 -4.57 -4.12 -23.76
CA VAL A 60 -5.64 -3.53 -22.98
C VAL A 60 -5.05 -2.59 -21.93
N VAL A 61 -5.67 -1.42 -21.79
CA VAL A 61 -5.41 -0.48 -20.69
C VAL A 61 -6.66 -0.44 -19.81
N VAL A 62 -6.46 -0.63 -18.51
CA VAL A 62 -7.52 -0.53 -17.50
C VAL A 62 -7.23 0.67 -16.61
N ASP A 63 -8.12 1.66 -16.59
CA ASP A 63 -8.10 2.71 -15.56
C ASP A 63 -8.74 2.18 -14.28
N ALA A 64 -7.90 1.81 -13.30
CA ALA A 64 -8.34 1.25 -12.04
C ALA A 64 -8.03 2.18 -10.85
N ARG A 65 -7.79 3.48 -11.09
CA ARG A 65 -7.36 4.42 -10.04
C ARG A 65 -8.39 4.59 -8.92
N ASN A 66 -9.66 4.75 -9.29
CA ASN A 66 -10.75 4.89 -8.31
C ASN A 66 -11.00 3.57 -7.57
N GLU A 67 -11.02 2.45 -8.29
CA GLU A 67 -11.14 1.11 -7.70
C GLU A 67 -10.00 0.82 -6.73
N PHE A 68 -8.76 1.17 -7.09
CA PHE A 68 -7.61 1.03 -6.22
C PHE A 68 -7.75 1.85 -4.93
N ALA A 69 -8.18 3.11 -5.05
CA ALA A 69 -8.42 3.97 -3.90
C ALA A 69 -9.53 3.41 -2.98
N ASP A 70 -10.66 3.00 -3.55
CA ASP A 70 -11.86 2.59 -2.80
C ASP A 70 -11.80 1.16 -2.24
N GLU A 71 -11.24 0.21 -3.00
CA GLU A 71 -11.25 -1.22 -2.65
C GLU A 71 -9.92 -1.71 -2.04
N TYR A 72 -8.85 -0.91 -2.09
CA TYR A 72 -7.52 -1.33 -1.61
C TYR A 72 -6.88 -0.32 -0.66
N CYS A 73 -6.78 0.96 -1.04
CA CYS A 73 -6.23 1.99 -0.16
C CYS A 73 -7.15 2.24 1.05
N LEU A 74 -8.46 2.36 0.85
CA LEU A 74 -9.41 2.61 1.94
C LEU A 74 -9.40 1.50 3.02
N PRO A 75 -9.46 0.19 2.69
CA PRO A 75 -9.26 -0.87 3.68
C PRO A 75 -7.92 -0.78 4.41
N THR A 76 -6.85 -0.36 3.71
CA THR A 76 -5.52 -0.16 4.30
C THR A 76 -5.53 0.97 5.35
N ILE A 77 -6.27 2.06 5.08
CA ILE A 77 -6.49 3.16 6.03
C ILE A 77 -7.26 2.67 7.25
N LYS A 78 -8.40 2.02 7.04
CA LYS A 78 -9.28 1.53 8.12
C LYS A 78 -8.60 0.53 9.06
N ALA A 79 -7.65 -0.24 8.53
CA ALA A 79 -6.83 -1.18 9.29
C ALA A 79 -5.53 -0.56 9.84
N ASN A 80 -5.31 0.76 9.72
CA ASN A 80 -4.08 1.47 10.09
C ASN A 80 -2.80 0.74 9.64
N ALA A 81 -2.84 0.15 8.45
CA ALA A 81 -1.91 -0.93 8.12
C ALA A 81 -0.50 -0.40 7.84
N LEU A 82 0.40 -0.62 8.80
CA LEU A 82 1.82 -0.29 8.73
C LEU A 82 2.64 -1.55 8.99
N TYR A 83 3.15 -2.16 7.93
CA TYR A 83 4.06 -3.30 8.06
C TYR A 83 5.35 -2.86 8.78
N MET A 84 5.83 -3.68 9.73
CA MET A 84 6.92 -3.34 10.65
C MET A 84 6.69 -2.04 11.44
N ASP A 85 5.43 -1.63 11.62
CA ASP A 85 5.04 -0.32 12.17
C ASP A 85 5.66 0.86 11.40
N ARG A 86 5.96 0.69 10.10
CA ARG A 86 6.63 1.69 9.25
C ARG A 86 6.01 1.84 7.87
N TYR A 87 5.80 0.75 7.16
CA TYR A 87 5.55 0.71 5.72
C TYR A 87 4.05 0.58 5.40
N PRO A 88 3.40 1.54 4.72
CA PRO A 88 1.97 1.50 4.41
C PRO A 88 1.62 0.63 3.20
N LEU A 89 2.37 -0.45 2.96
CA LEU A 89 2.05 -1.48 1.97
C LEU A 89 1.97 -0.97 0.50
N VAL A 90 2.69 0.11 0.17
CA VAL A 90 2.74 0.81 -1.14
C VAL A 90 2.60 -0.13 -2.33
N SER A 91 3.52 -1.08 -2.44
CA SER A 91 3.56 -2.04 -3.53
C SER A 91 2.54 -3.15 -3.29
N ALA A 92 2.47 -3.67 -2.06
CA ALA A 92 1.71 -4.88 -1.73
C ALA A 92 0.22 -4.81 -2.10
N ILE A 93 -0.45 -3.67 -1.84
CA ILE A 93 -1.91 -3.57 -1.98
C ILE A 93 -2.39 -3.50 -3.44
N SER A 94 -1.51 -3.13 -4.39
CA SER A 94 -1.88 -3.08 -5.81
C SER A 94 -1.91 -4.46 -6.47
N ARG A 95 -1.10 -5.41 -6.00
CA ARG A 95 -0.96 -6.74 -6.61
C ARG A 95 -2.28 -7.52 -6.66
N PRO A 96 -3.09 -7.61 -5.59
CA PRO A 96 -4.38 -8.30 -5.68
C PRO A 96 -5.36 -7.64 -6.67
N LEU A 97 -5.31 -6.32 -6.88
CA LEU A 97 -6.08 -5.65 -7.93
C LEU A 97 -5.61 -6.03 -9.33
N ILE A 98 -4.29 -6.05 -9.54
CA ILE A 98 -3.72 -6.46 -10.82
C ILE A 98 -4.09 -7.92 -11.13
N VAL A 99 -4.01 -8.82 -10.15
CA VAL A 99 -4.45 -10.21 -10.28
C VAL A 99 -5.92 -10.29 -10.70
N LYS A 100 -6.82 -9.54 -10.05
CA LYS A 100 -8.26 -9.50 -10.37
C LYS A 100 -8.48 -9.17 -11.86
N HIS A 101 -7.88 -8.09 -12.34
CA HIS A 101 -8.01 -7.65 -13.74
C HIS A 101 -7.36 -8.60 -14.75
N LEU A 102 -6.25 -9.26 -14.39
CA LEU A 102 -5.63 -10.28 -15.26
C LEU A 102 -6.50 -11.54 -15.39
N VAL A 103 -7.15 -11.96 -14.31
CA VAL A 103 -8.11 -13.08 -14.33
C VAL A 103 -9.34 -12.73 -15.16
N GLU A 104 -9.84 -11.50 -15.03
CA GLU A 104 -10.96 -11.00 -15.85
C GLU A 104 -10.58 -10.96 -17.34
N ALA A 105 -9.39 -10.46 -17.68
CA ALA A 105 -8.86 -10.45 -19.04
C ALA A 105 -8.63 -11.87 -19.59
N ALA A 106 -8.18 -12.81 -18.77
CA ALA A 106 -8.08 -14.22 -19.18
C ALA A 106 -9.44 -14.78 -19.60
N ARG A 107 -10.50 -14.49 -18.83
CA ARG A 107 -11.85 -14.95 -19.13
C ARG A 107 -12.42 -14.29 -20.40
N SER A 108 -12.19 -12.99 -20.61
CA SER A 108 -12.73 -12.27 -21.77
C SER A 108 -11.97 -12.54 -23.07
N HIS A 109 -10.67 -12.78 -23.00
CA HIS A 109 -9.82 -12.96 -24.19
C HIS A 109 -9.45 -14.42 -24.48
N GLY A 110 -9.99 -15.40 -23.75
CA GLY A 110 -9.69 -16.83 -23.96
C GLY A 110 -8.29 -17.24 -23.48
N GLY A 111 -7.78 -16.57 -22.44
CA GLY A 111 -6.52 -16.90 -21.79
C GLY A 111 -6.62 -18.17 -20.95
N THR A 112 -5.64 -19.06 -21.11
CA THR A 112 -5.47 -20.26 -20.25
C THR A 112 -4.20 -20.19 -19.42
N ILE A 113 -3.43 -19.12 -19.61
CA ILE A 113 -2.15 -18.85 -18.96
C ILE A 113 -2.11 -17.38 -18.57
N VAL A 114 -1.61 -17.09 -17.37
CA VAL A 114 -1.23 -15.75 -16.93
C VAL A 114 0.28 -15.65 -16.76
N ALA A 115 0.86 -14.48 -17.01
CA ALA A 115 2.29 -14.26 -16.90
C ALA A 115 2.61 -12.97 -16.14
N HIS A 116 3.71 -12.98 -15.38
CA HIS A 116 4.21 -11.81 -14.66
C HIS A 116 5.74 -11.72 -14.69
N GLY A 117 6.27 -10.49 -14.54
CA GLY A 117 7.71 -10.19 -14.55
C GLY A 117 8.41 -10.28 -13.19
N CYS A 118 7.76 -10.77 -12.13
CA CYS A 118 8.36 -10.80 -10.79
C CYS A 118 9.63 -11.68 -10.70
N THR A 119 10.59 -11.26 -9.89
CA THR A 119 11.82 -12.03 -9.60
C THR A 119 11.58 -13.09 -8.52
N GLY A 120 12.48 -14.07 -8.42
CA GLY A 120 12.43 -15.14 -7.41
C GLY A 120 12.80 -14.73 -5.98
N LYS A 121 13.26 -13.49 -5.74
CA LYS A 121 13.67 -12.99 -4.41
C LYS A 121 12.75 -11.91 -3.82
N GLY A 122 11.71 -11.52 -4.56
CA GLY A 122 10.74 -10.51 -4.15
C GLY A 122 9.47 -11.14 -3.55
N ASN A 123 8.71 -10.33 -2.81
CA ASN A 123 7.40 -10.74 -2.29
C ASN A 123 6.31 -10.77 -3.37
N ASP A 124 6.48 -10.01 -4.46
CA ASP A 124 5.43 -9.88 -5.48
C ASP A 124 5.09 -11.17 -6.19
N GLN A 125 6.06 -12.07 -6.42
CA GLN A 125 5.75 -13.39 -6.97
C GLN A 125 4.70 -14.12 -6.11
N VAL A 126 4.78 -14.01 -4.78
CA VAL A 126 3.84 -14.64 -3.86
C VAL A 126 2.48 -13.96 -3.97
N ARG A 127 2.45 -12.62 -3.98
CA ARG A 127 1.23 -11.82 -4.08
C ARG A 127 0.46 -12.12 -5.37
N PHE A 128 1.18 -12.26 -6.49
CA PHE A 128 0.59 -12.65 -7.78
C PHE A 128 0.13 -14.10 -7.78
N GLU A 129 1.02 -15.06 -7.50
CA GLU A 129 0.73 -16.49 -7.67
C GLU A 129 -0.28 -17.02 -6.67
N VAL A 130 -0.23 -16.58 -5.40
CA VAL A 130 -1.28 -16.92 -4.42
C VAL A 130 -2.61 -16.30 -4.82
N GLY A 131 -2.59 -15.09 -5.39
CA GLY A 131 -3.77 -14.45 -5.94
C GLY A 131 -4.40 -15.25 -7.09
N PHE A 132 -3.59 -15.64 -8.09
CA PHE A 132 -4.04 -16.48 -9.19
C PHE A 132 -4.58 -17.82 -8.72
N ALA A 133 -3.85 -18.50 -7.82
CA ALA A 133 -4.29 -19.78 -7.25
C ALA A 133 -5.60 -19.66 -6.46
N SER A 134 -5.90 -18.47 -5.91
CA SER A 134 -7.15 -18.21 -5.18
C SER A 134 -8.33 -17.89 -6.08
N LEU A 135 -8.11 -17.10 -7.15
CA LEU A 135 -9.19 -16.57 -8.00
C LEU A 135 -9.47 -17.39 -9.27
N ALA A 136 -8.46 -18.09 -9.78
CA ALA A 136 -8.50 -18.85 -11.02
C ALA A 136 -7.45 -19.99 -11.02
N PRO A 137 -7.59 -21.00 -10.15
CA PRO A 137 -6.65 -22.12 -10.04
C PRO A 137 -6.50 -22.96 -11.32
N GLU A 138 -7.42 -22.81 -12.27
CA GLU A 138 -7.37 -23.41 -13.60
C GLU A 138 -6.35 -22.78 -14.55
N LEU A 139 -5.90 -21.55 -14.28
CA LEU A 139 -4.92 -20.84 -15.11
C LEU A 139 -3.50 -21.30 -14.77
N ASN A 140 -2.71 -21.61 -15.80
CA ASN A 140 -1.28 -21.84 -15.59
C ASN A 140 -0.57 -20.50 -15.40
N VAL A 141 0.47 -20.46 -14.56
CA VAL A 141 1.28 -19.25 -14.36
C VAL A 141 2.66 -19.42 -15.00
N ILE A 142 3.10 -18.41 -15.75
CA ILE A 142 4.47 -18.30 -16.25
C ILE A 142 5.16 -17.12 -15.59
N ALA A 143 6.33 -17.34 -14.99
CA ALA A 143 7.19 -16.30 -14.44
C ALA A 143 8.55 -16.27 -15.17
N PRO A 144 8.66 -15.60 -16.35
CA PRO A 144 9.87 -15.69 -17.19
C PRO A 144 11.16 -15.29 -16.46
N VAL A 145 11.07 -14.24 -15.65
CA VAL A 145 12.19 -13.70 -14.86
C VAL A 145 12.72 -14.68 -13.82
N ARG A 146 11.83 -15.46 -13.20
CA ARG A 146 12.20 -16.47 -12.21
C ARG A 146 12.61 -17.80 -12.85
N ASP A 147 11.76 -18.32 -13.73
CA ASP A 147 11.80 -19.74 -14.14
C ASP A 147 12.71 -19.97 -15.35
N TYR A 148 12.96 -18.95 -16.17
CA TYR A 148 13.74 -19.06 -17.41
C TYR A 148 15.07 -18.29 -17.34
N ALA A 149 15.46 -17.86 -16.14
CA ALA A 149 16.62 -17.01 -15.88
C ALA A 149 16.66 -15.80 -16.83
N TRP A 150 15.50 -15.18 -17.07
CA TRP A 150 15.36 -14.01 -17.92
C TRP A 150 16.01 -12.79 -17.24
N THR A 151 17.16 -12.38 -17.74
CA THR A 151 17.86 -11.19 -17.27
C THR A 151 17.68 -10.05 -18.26
N ARG A 152 17.94 -8.82 -17.83
CA ARG A 152 17.88 -7.66 -18.70
C ARG A 152 18.85 -7.76 -19.88
N GLU A 153 20.05 -8.33 -19.67
CA GLU A 153 21.03 -8.58 -20.73
C GLU A 153 20.49 -9.56 -21.78
N LYS A 154 19.81 -10.62 -21.33
CA LYS A 154 19.12 -11.54 -22.26
C LYS A 154 17.97 -10.85 -22.97
N ALA A 155 17.21 -9.99 -22.30
CA ALA A 155 16.13 -9.23 -22.91
C ALA A 155 16.66 -8.29 -24.01
N ILE A 156 17.78 -7.60 -23.77
CA ILE A 156 18.44 -6.75 -24.78
C ILE A 156 18.92 -7.60 -25.96
N ALA A 157 19.65 -8.69 -25.70
CA ALA A 157 20.14 -9.58 -26.76
C ALA A 157 19.00 -10.18 -27.59
N PHE A 158 17.90 -10.56 -26.94
CA PHE A 158 16.70 -11.06 -27.62
C PHE A 158 16.00 -9.98 -28.44
N ALA A 159 15.92 -8.75 -27.92
CA ALA A 159 15.36 -7.62 -28.66
C ALA A 159 16.19 -7.28 -29.91
N GLU A 160 17.52 -7.29 -29.80
CA GLU A 160 18.43 -7.07 -30.93
C GLU A 160 18.35 -8.20 -31.97
N GLN A 161 18.26 -9.46 -31.53
CA GLN A 161 18.18 -10.62 -32.43
C GLN A 161 16.86 -10.71 -33.20
N ASN A 162 15.78 -10.15 -32.66
CA ASN A 162 14.43 -10.25 -33.21
C ASN A 162 13.89 -8.89 -33.71
N ASP A 163 14.74 -7.88 -33.84
CA ASP A 163 14.40 -6.53 -34.30
C ASP A 163 13.20 -5.91 -33.54
N ILE A 164 13.11 -6.16 -32.22
CA ILE A 164 12.00 -5.66 -31.39
C ILE A 164 12.16 -4.14 -31.20
N PRO A 165 11.14 -3.33 -31.54
CA PRO A 165 11.22 -1.86 -31.50
C PRO A 165 11.08 -1.33 -30.07
N ILE A 166 12.11 -1.54 -29.24
CA ILE A 166 12.13 -1.13 -27.84
C ILE A 166 13.35 -0.26 -27.53
N ASN A 167 13.14 0.78 -26.72
CA ASN A 167 14.24 1.65 -26.31
C ASN A 167 15.11 0.96 -25.25
N VAL A 168 16.37 0.71 -25.59
CA VAL A 168 17.40 0.13 -24.72
C VAL A 168 18.28 1.21 -24.07
N THR A 169 17.72 2.36 -23.72
CA THR A 169 18.46 3.47 -23.08
C THR A 169 19.22 3.05 -21.82
N LYS A 170 20.33 3.75 -21.57
CA LYS A 170 21.23 3.53 -20.42
C LYS A 170 20.46 3.56 -19.09
N ARG A 171 20.81 2.58 -18.26
CA ARG A 171 20.32 2.26 -16.92
C ARG A 171 20.08 3.51 -16.05
N SER A 172 18.83 3.70 -15.61
CA SER A 172 18.59 4.35 -14.31
C SER A 172 19.14 3.41 -13.22
N PRO A 173 19.94 3.88 -12.26
CA PRO A 173 20.42 3.04 -11.16
C PRO A 173 19.29 2.61 -10.21
N PHE A 174 18.10 3.21 -10.34
CA PHE A 174 16.94 2.97 -9.50
C PHE A 174 16.00 1.94 -10.11
N SER A 175 15.62 0.95 -9.31
CA SER A 175 14.43 0.14 -9.52
C SER A 175 13.28 0.81 -8.78
N VAL A 176 12.28 1.28 -9.51
CA VAL A 176 11.17 2.08 -8.97
C VAL A 176 9.86 1.37 -9.26
N ASP A 177 9.04 1.25 -8.22
CA ASP A 177 7.64 0.87 -8.33
C ASP A 177 6.81 1.99 -7.69
N GLN A 178 5.85 2.55 -8.43
CA GLN A 178 5.06 3.68 -7.94
C GLN A 178 3.63 3.62 -8.45
N ASN A 179 2.73 4.11 -7.63
CA ASN A 179 1.31 4.27 -7.92
C ASN A 179 0.80 5.47 -7.10
N VAL A 180 -0.51 5.75 -7.12
CA VAL A 180 -1.08 6.89 -6.38
C VAL A 180 -0.94 6.75 -4.85
N TRP A 181 -0.78 5.55 -4.32
CA TRP A 181 -0.65 5.31 -2.87
C TRP A 181 0.75 5.60 -2.34
N GLY A 182 1.77 5.45 -3.18
CA GLY A 182 3.14 5.79 -2.85
C GLY A 182 4.14 5.27 -3.88
N ARG A 183 5.41 5.38 -3.51
CA ARG A 183 6.56 5.02 -4.33
C ARG A 183 7.57 4.22 -3.52
N ALA A 184 8.15 3.20 -4.12
CA ALA A 184 9.20 2.35 -3.58
C ALA A 184 10.45 2.45 -4.46
N VAL A 185 11.62 2.51 -3.85
CA VAL A 185 12.91 2.61 -4.54
C VAL A 185 13.91 1.63 -3.97
N GLU A 186 14.45 0.81 -4.85
CA GLU A 186 15.65 0.01 -4.61
C GLU A 186 16.79 0.52 -5.49
N THR A 187 18.00 0.53 -4.94
CA THR A 187 19.23 0.82 -5.68
C THR A 187 20.40 0.11 -5.04
N GLY A 188 21.34 -0.37 -5.85
CA GLY A 188 22.51 -1.10 -5.36
C GLY A 188 23.34 -0.29 -4.35
N PHE A 189 23.31 1.04 -4.41
CA PHE A 189 24.02 1.89 -3.45
C PHE A 189 23.45 1.76 -2.01
N LEU A 190 22.14 1.58 -1.86
CA LEU A 190 21.45 1.51 -0.57
C LEU A 190 21.33 0.09 -0.02
N GLU A 191 21.82 -0.91 -0.74
CA GLU A 191 21.99 -2.27 -0.20
C GLU A 191 23.02 -2.30 0.96
N ASP A 192 23.94 -1.33 1.01
CA ASP A 192 24.76 -1.06 2.20
C ASP A 192 23.98 -0.20 3.20
N LEU A 193 23.73 -0.76 4.39
CA LEU A 193 22.96 -0.13 5.47
C LEU A 193 23.59 1.15 6.02
N TRP A 194 24.88 1.39 5.78
CA TRP A 194 25.57 2.60 6.25
C TRP A 194 25.48 3.77 5.27
N ASN A 195 25.08 3.52 4.01
CA ASN A 195 24.87 4.57 3.03
C ASN A 195 23.53 5.28 3.27
N ALA A 196 23.54 6.59 3.47
CA ALA A 196 22.31 7.36 3.55
C ALA A 196 21.71 7.60 2.14
N PRO A 197 20.37 7.66 1.99
CA PRO A 197 19.74 8.02 0.73
C PRO A 197 20.16 9.41 0.26
N THR A 198 20.40 9.57 -1.04
CA THR A 198 20.68 10.86 -1.68
C THR A 198 19.39 11.47 -2.21
N LYS A 199 19.41 12.78 -2.51
CA LYS A 199 18.25 13.51 -3.04
C LYS A 199 17.65 12.89 -4.31
N ASP A 200 18.47 12.26 -5.15
CA ASP A 200 18.07 11.68 -6.44
C ASP A 200 17.20 10.43 -6.28
N VAL A 201 17.07 9.90 -5.06
CA VAL A 201 16.16 8.79 -4.72
C VAL A 201 14.72 9.27 -4.68
N TYR A 202 14.46 10.54 -4.34
CA TYR A 202 13.12 11.07 -4.05
C TYR A 202 12.49 11.74 -5.27
N ASP A 203 11.17 11.58 -5.42
CA ASP A 203 10.38 12.16 -6.52
C ASP A 203 9.00 12.64 -6.05
N TYR A 204 8.34 11.88 -5.17
CA TYR A 204 7.02 12.25 -4.64
C TYR A 204 7.09 13.33 -3.55
N THR A 205 8.26 13.52 -2.94
CA THR A 205 8.45 14.40 -1.79
C THR A 205 9.62 15.36 -1.99
N GLU A 206 9.39 16.62 -1.67
CA GLU A 206 10.43 17.64 -1.57
C GLU A 206 11.34 17.38 -0.38
N ASP A 207 12.53 17.97 -0.37
CA ASP A 207 13.36 17.95 0.83
C ASP A 207 12.63 18.68 1.98
N PRO A 208 12.57 18.11 3.19
CA PRO A 208 11.89 18.71 4.35
C PRO A 208 12.30 20.15 4.68
N THR A 209 13.45 20.61 4.19
CA THR A 209 13.96 21.98 4.40
C THR A 209 13.42 23.00 3.41
N VAL A 210 12.81 22.60 2.28
CA VAL A 210 12.38 23.52 1.21
C VAL A 210 11.33 24.52 1.70
N ASN A 211 10.29 24.03 2.38
CA ASN A 211 9.16 24.85 2.86
C ASN A 211 9.21 25.13 4.37
N PHE A 212 10.41 25.23 4.95
CA PHE A 212 10.60 25.33 6.40
C PHE A 212 9.90 26.55 7.05
N ASN A 213 9.66 27.64 6.31
CA ASN A 213 8.97 28.83 6.85
C ASN A 213 7.47 28.89 6.50
N ALA A 214 6.91 27.83 5.89
CA ALA A 214 5.52 27.78 5.44
C ALA A 214 4.89 26.43 5.82
N PRO A 215 4.63 26.16 7.12
CA PRO A 215 3.91 24.95 7.53
C PRO A 215 2.50 24.93 6.91
N ASP A 216 2.02 23.73 6.57
CA ASP A 216 0.68 23.54 5.99
C ASP A 216 -0.25 22.92 7.04
N GLU A 217 -1.23 23.70 7.53
CA GLU A 217 -2.28 23.20 8.42
C GLU A 217 -3.53 22.84 7.61
N LEU A 218 -4.10 21.67 7.91
CA LEU A 218 -5.28 21.17 7.21
C LEU A 218 -6.18 20.33 8.11
N ILE A 219 -7.42 20.17 7.66
CA ILE A 219 -8.43 19.34 8.31
C ILE A 219 -8.81 18.20 7.36
N ILE A 220 -8.82 16.97 7.87
CA ILE A 220 -9.36 15.79 7.17
C ILE A 220 -10.64 15.38 7.87
N THR A 221 -11.73 15.27 7.10
CA THR A 221 -13.02 14.76 7.56
C THR A 221 -13.17 13.31 7.17
N PHE A 222 -13.57 12.47 8.12
CA PHE A 222 -13.94 11.08 7.91
C PHE A 222 -15.42 10.85 8.20
N ASP A 223 -16.02 9.94 7.43
CA ASP A 223 -17.31 9.33 7.73
C ASP A 223 -17.16 7.80 7.70
N LYS A 224 -17.43 7.14 8.82
CA LYS A 224 -17.31 5.69 9.00
C LYS A 224 -15.96 5.12 8.54
N GLY A 225 -14.88 5.76 8.96
CA GLY A 225 -13.50 5.42 8.59
C GLY A 225 -13.09 5.82 7.17
N ARG A 226 -14.01 6.29 6.33
CA ARG A 226 -13.71 6.75 4.97
C ARG A 226 -13.35 8.24 5.00
N PRO A 227 -12.22 8.67 4.44
CA PRO A 227 -11.96 10.09 4.26
C PRO A 227 -12.92 10.64 3.19
N VAL A 228 -13.59 11.76 3.49
CA VAL A 228 -14.64 12.34 2.63
C VAL A 228 -14.44 13.81 2.31
N ALA A 229 -13.58 14.53 3.03
CA ALA A 229 -13.26 15.92 2.73
C ALA A 229 -11.88 16.35 3.23
N ILE A 230 -11.31 17.38 2.59
CA ILE A 230 -10.17 18.15 3.08
C ILE A 230 -10.60 19.61 3.20
N ASP A 231 -10.36 20.23 4.36
CA ASP A 231 -10.73 21.62 4.66
C ASP A 231 -12.21 21.94 4.37
N GLY A 232 -13.08 20.96 4.63
CA GLY A 232 -14.52 21.04 4.39
C GLY A 232 -14.95 20.90 2.92
N ARG A 233 -14.02 20.71 1.97
CA ARG A 233 -14.35 20.42 0.57
C ARG A 233 -14.56 18.91 0.36
N PRO A 234 -15.76 18.48 -0.05
CA PRO A 234 -16.01 17.06 -0.36
C PRO A 234 -15.16 16.59 -1.53
N LEU A 235 -14.56 15.42 -1.38
CA LEU A 235 -13.66 14.81 -2.36
C LEU A 235 -13.84 13.27 -2.34
N SER A 236 -13.56 12.62 -3.46
CA SER A 236 -13.41 11.16 -3.50
C SER A 236 -12.14 10.72 -2.75
N VAL A 237 -12.05 9.42 -2.41
CA VAL A 237 -10.85 8.87 -1.74
C VAL A 237 -9.60 9.08 -2.60
N LEU A 238 -9.72 8.90 -3.92
CA LEU A 238 -8.62 9.13 -4.86
C LEU A 238 -8.14 10.59 -4.84
N GLU A 239 -9.07 11.54 -4.94
CA GLU A 239 -8.74 12.98 -4.94
C GLU A 239 -8.10 13.40 -3.61
N ILE A 240 -8.55 12.84 -2.48
CA ILE A 240 -7.94 13.07 -1.16
C ILE A 240 -6.51 12.55 -1.12
N ILE A 241 -6.26 11.32 -1.60
CA ILE A 241 -4.90 10.76 -1.66
C ILE A 241 -4.00 11.66 -2.51
N GLN A 242 -4.46 12.09 -3.68
CA GLN A 242 -3.70 12.95 -4.59
C GLN A 242 -3.42 14.34 -4.00
N GLU A 243 -4.41 14.96 -3.37
CA GLU A 243 -4.25 16.27 -2.74
C GLU A 243 -3.27 16.18 -1.56
N LEU A 244 -3.38 15.14 -0.72
CA LEU A 244 -2.45 14.92 0.39
C LEU A 244 -1.06 14.53 -0.09
N ASN A 245 -0.93 13.77 -1.18
CA ASN A 245 0.38 13.52 -1.79
C ASN A 245 1.07 14.83 -2.19
N THR A 246 0.32 15.77 -2.76
CA THR A 246 0.86 17.08 -3.16
C THR A 246 1.24 17.92 -1.94
N ARG A 247 0.31 18.09 -1.00
CA ARG A 247 0.49 18.96 0.18
C ARG A 247 1.56 18.42 1.13
N ALA A 248 1.48 17.13 1.47
CA ALA A 248 2.43 16.50 2.37
C ALA A 248 3.77 16.23 1.69
N GLY A 249 3.77 15.91 0.39
CA GLY A 249 4.99 15.81 -0.41
C GLY A 249 5.78 17.11 -0.44
N ALA A 250 5.12 18.26 -0.59
CA ALA A 250 5.76 19.57 -0.53
C ALA A 250 6.40 19.88 0.83
N GLN A 251 5.96 19.22 1.91
CA GLN A 251 6.51 19.36 3.27
C GLN A 251 7.54 18.26 3.60
N GLY A 252 7.90 17.40 2.63
CA GLY A 252 8.82 16.29 2.81
C GLY A 252 8.29 15.14 3.69
N VAL A 253 6.97 15.10 3.93
CA VAL A 253 6.32 14.10 4.77
C VAL A 253 6.28 12.74 4.08
N GLY A 254 6.42 11.66 4.85
CA GLY A 254 6.24 10.31 4.35
C GLY A 254 7.45 9.71 3.62
N ARG A 255 8.65 10.28 3.82
CA ARG A 255 9.91 9.61 3.49
C ARG A 255 10.20 8.52 4.53
N LEU A 256 10.34 7.29 4.08
CA LEU A 256 10.58 6.12 4.94
C LEU A 256 11.85 5.40 4.46
N ASP A 257 12.74 5.05 5.39
CA ASP A 257 13.92 4.21 5.16
C ASP A 257 13.80 3.00 6.07
N VAL A 258 13.56 1.83 5.48
CA VAL A 258 13.11 0.65 6.23
C VAL A 258 14.02 -0.53 5.92
N VAL A 259 14.51 -1.19 6.99
CA VAL A 259 14.98 -2.58 6.89
C VAL A 259 13.81 -3.47 7.27
N GLU A 260 13.31 -4.24 6.31
CA GLU A 260 12.11 -5.06 6.45
C GLU A 260 12.40 -6.56 6.32
N ASP A 261 11.49 -7.37 6.85
CA ASP A 261 11.54 -8.83 6.78
C ASP A 261 10.71 -9.32 5.59
N ARG A 262 11.36 -9.78 4.51
CA ARG A 262 10.61 -10.39 3.40
C ARG A 262 10.05 -11.74 3.81
N LEU A 263 8.88 -12.09 3.28
CA LEU A 263 8.26 -13.40 3.51
C LEU A 263 9.18 -14.55 3.11
N VAL A 264 10.00 -14.34 2.07
CA VAL A 264 10.98 -15.32 1.58
C VAL A 264 12.18 -15.55 2.52
N GLY A 265 12.20 -14.94 3.70
CA GLY A 265 13.13 -15.26 4.80
C GLY A 265 14.40 -14.42 4.86
N ILE A 266 14.47 -13.31 4.12
CA ILE A 266 15.62 -12.39 4.12
C ILE A 266 15.19 -11.00 4.56
N LYS A 267 16.14 -10.24 5.11
CA LYS A 267 15.98 -8.80 5.25
C LYS A 267 16.36 -8.07 3.96
N SER A 268 15.67 -6.98 3.66
CA SER A 268 16.05 -6.01 2.63
C SER A 268 15.94 -4.59 3.18
N ARG A 269 16.68 -3.66 2.59
CA ARG A 269 16.50 -2.23 2.85
C ARG A 269 15.83 -1.58 1.67
N GLU A 270 14.81 -0.77 1.93
CA GLU A 270 13.99 -0.15 0.89
C GLU A 270 13.61 1.27 1.30
N ILE A 271 13.59 2.18 0.32
CA ILE A 271 13.16 3.57 0.53
C ILE A 271 11.76 3.72 -0.03
N TYR A 272 10.88 4.34 0.76
CA TYR A 272 9.52 4.63 0.34
C TYR A 272 9.19 6.11 0.45
N GLU A 273 8.32 6.58 -0.44
CA GLU A 273 7.64 7.86 -0.35
C GLU A 273 6.14 7.60 -0.35
N ALA A 274 5.48 7.88 0.78
CA ALA A 274 4.04 7.64 0.93
C ALA A 274 3.34 8.83 1.64
N PRO A 275 3.45 10.06 1.11
CA PRO A 275 2.99 11.28 1.78
C PRO A 275 1.50 11.22 2.16
N GLY A 276 0.60 11.00 1.20
CA GLY A 276 -0.83 10.95 1.45
C GLY A 276 -1.25 9.76 2.33
N ALA A 277 -0.66 8.59 2.11
CA ALA A 277 -0.92 7.39 2.90
C ALA A 277 -0.59 7.59 4.38
N MET A 278 0.60 8.13 4.69
CA MET A 278 1.01 8.35 6.07
C MET A 278 0.13 9.39 6.77
N VAL A 279 -0.27 10.45 6.07
CA VAL A 279 -1.20 11.44 6.62
C VAL A 279 -2.56 10.82 6.92
N LEU A 280 -3.11 10.05 5.99
CA LEU A 280 -4.42 9.39 6.16
C LEU A 280 -4.41 8.38 7.30
N ILE A 281 -3.40 7.50 7.37
CA ILE A 281 -3.29 6.51 8.45
C ILE A 281 -3.11 7.20 9.81
N THR A 282 -2.28 8.24 9.87
CA THR A 282 -2.06 9.00 11.12
C THR A 282 -3.34 9.67 11.58
N ALA A 283 -4.03 10.38 10.68
CA ALA A 283 -5.30 11.04 11.01
C ALA A 283 -6.39 10.04 11.40
N HIS A 284 -6.50 8.93 10.66
CA HIS A 284 -7.47 7.87 10.96
C HIS A 284 -7.24 7.26 12.35
N THR A 285 -5.99 6.91 12.69
CA THR A 285 -5.63 6.39 14.02
C THR A 285 -6.03 7.36 15.14
N GLU A 286 -5.82 8.66 14.93
CA GLU A 286 -6.18 9.70 15.90
C GLU A 286 -7.69 9.88 16.06
N LEU A 287 -8.46 9.65 15.01
CA LEU A 287 -9.91 9.65 15.10
C LEU A 287 -10.42 8.42 15.86
N GLU A 288 -9.81 7.25 15.66
CA GLU A 288 -10.11 6.04 16.43
C GLU A 288 -9.83 6.24 17.93
N HIS A 289 -8.78 6.96 18.31
CA HIS A 289 -8.52 7.30 19.72
C HIS A 289 -9.66 8.13 20.37
N VAL A 290 -10.43 8.85 19.56
CA VAL A 290 -11.55 9.69 20.02
C VAL A 290 -12.88 8.91 20.02
N THR A 291 -13.01 7.88 19.17
CA THR A 291 -14.30 7.26 18.83
C THR A 291 -14.40 5.78 19.20
N LEU A 292 -13.28 5.09 19.46
CA LEU A 292 -13.28 3.69 19.88
C LEU A 292 -13.06 3.55 21.39
N GLU A 293 -13.83 2.66 22.01
CA GLU A 293 -13.66 2.29 23.42
C GLU A 293 -12.28 1.63 23.67
N ARG A 294 -11.75 1.79 24.87
CA ARG A 294 -10.39 1.40 25.26
C ARG A 294 -10.02 -0.05 24.96
N GLU A 295 -10.86 -1.03 25.32
CA GLU A 295 -10.54 -2.45 25.10
C GLU A 295 -10.74 -2.85 23.64
N LEU A 296 -11.73 -2.27 22.94
CA LEU A 296 -11.86 -2.43 21.49
C LEU A 296 -10.61 -1.91 20.76
N GLY A 297 -10.15 -0.69 21.08
CA GLY A 297 -8.94 -0.12 20.51
C GLY A 297 -7.67 -0.93 20.82
N ARG A 298 -7.58 -1.51 22.03
CA ARG A 298 -6.48 -2.44 22.38
C ARG A 298 -6.47 -3.70 21.53
N TYR A 299 -7.63 -4.32 21.33
CA TYR A 299 -7.74 -5.53 20.51
C TYR A 299 -7.53 -5.21 19.03
N LYS A 300 -8.12 -4.11 18.54
CA LYS A 300 -8.03 -3.67 17.15
C LYS A 300 -6.58 -3.46 16.71
N ARG A 301 -5.68 -2.93 17.55
CA ARG A 301 -4.23 -2.84 17.20
C ARG A 301 -3.59 -4.19 16.84
N GLY A 302 -4.03 -5.28 17.47
CA GLY A 302 -3.58 -6.62 17.10
C GLY A 302 -4.14 -7.08 15.75
N VAL A 303 -5.39 -6.68 15.44
CA VAL A 303 -6.04 -6.92 14.15
C VAL A 303 -5.40 -6.10 13.04
N ASP A 304 -5.17 -4.80 13.25
CA ASP A 304 -4.49 -3.87 12.33
C ASP A 304 -3.13 -4.46 11.89
N ARG A 305 -2.30 -4.86 12.87
CA ARG A 305 -1.02 -5.53 12.60
C ARG A 305 -1.22 -6.81 11.78
N LYS A 306 -2.16 -7.67 12.18
CA LYS A 306 -2.34 -8.96 11.49
C LYS A 306 -2.87 -8.78 10.06
N TRP A 307 -3.73 -7.79 9.84
CA TRP A 307 -4.22 -7.42 8.53
C TRP A 307 -3.07 -6.96 7.63
N GLY A 308 -2.17 -6.12 8.17
CA GLY A 308 -0.98 -5.67 7.47
C GLY A 308 -0.02 -6.81 7.08
N GLU A 309 0.26 -7.74 8.01
CA GLU A 309 1.06 -8.95 7.75
C GLU A 309 0.45 -9.81 6.62
N LEU A 310 -0.85 -10.11 6.69
CA LEU A 310 -1.53 -10.93 5.67
C LEU A 310 -1.43 -10.29 4.29
N THR A 311 -1.61 -8.98 4.20
CA THR A 311 -1.49 -8.26 2.93
C THR A 311 -0.05 -8.29 2.40
N TYR A 312 0.94 -8.06 3.27
CA TYR A 312 2.35 -8.14 2.90
C TYR A 312 2.73 -9.52 2.34
N ASP A 313 2.22 -10.57 2.99
CA ASP A 313 2.48 -11.98 2.70
C ASP A 313 1.75 -12.52 1.44
N GLY A 314 1.02 -11.67 0.72
CA GLY A 314 0.24 -12.10 -0.46
C GLY A 314 -1.03 -12.86 -0.13
N LEU A 315 -1.52 -12.75 1.11
CA LEU A 315 -2.72 -13.41 1.62
C LEU A 315 -3.95 -12.50 1.61
N TRP A 316 -4.01 -11.56 0.67
CA TRP A 316 -5.16 -10.65 0.49
C TRP A 316 -6.49 -11.41 0.31
N PHE A 317 -6.46 -12.51 -0.45
CA PHE A 317 -7.65 -13.34 -0.70
C PHE A 317 -7.85 -14.46 0.34
N SER A 318 -7.04 -14.48 1.41
CA SER A 318 -7.17 -15.51 2.44
C SER A 318 -8.46 -15.34 3.27
N PRO A 319 -9.02 -16.44 3.80
CA PRO A 319 -10.24 -16.36 4.60
C PRO A 319 -10.06 -15.58 5.91
N LEU A 320 -8.85 -15.60 6.49
CA LEU A 320 -8.56 -14.80 7.69
C LEU A 320 -8.63 -13.31 7.36
N LYS A 321 -8.01 -12.85 6.26
CA LYS A 321 -8.08 -11.44 5.84
C LYS A 321 -9.53 -11.00 5.67
N ARG A 322 -10.34 -11.79 4.97
CA ARG A 322 -11.78 -11.51 4.80
C ARG A 322 -12.54 -11.41 6.13
N SER A 323 -12.25 -12.28 7.09
CA SER A 323 -12.89 -12.22 8.42
C SER A 323 -12.44 -10.98 9.22
N LEU A 324 -11.17 -10.58 9.09
CA LEU A 324 -10.67 -9.35 9.69
C LEU A 324 -11.31 -8.11 9.06
N GLU A 325 -11.62 -8.11 7.76
CA GLU A 325 -12.36 -7.00 7.13
C GLU A 325 -13.75 -6.83 7.72
N VAL A 326 -14.47 -7.91 7.99
CA VAL A 326 -15.79 -7.83 8.65
C VAL A 326 -15.65 -7.20 10.04
N PHE A 327 -14.63 -7.62 10.81
CA PHE A 327 -14.33 -7.00 12.10
C PHE A 327 -14.01 -5.51 11.94
N VAL A 328 -13.13 -5.15 11.02
CA VAL A 328 -12.73 -3.76 10.78
C VAL A 328 -13.95 -2.91 10.39
N GLU A 329 -14.76 -3.34 9.43
CA GLU A 329 -15.96 -2.59 9.02
C GLU A 329 -16.97 -2.38 10.15
N ASP A 330 -17.10 -3.34 11.08
CA ASP A 330 -17.91 -3.16 12.29
C ASP A 330 -17.32 -2.08 13.21
N THR A 331 -15.99 -2.07 13.41
CA THR A 331 -15.35 -1.02 14.22
C THR A 331 -15.50 0.38 13.65
N GLN A 332 -15.69 0.51 12.32
CA GLN A 332 -15.75 1.81 11.66
C GLN A 332 -17.09 2.53 11.78
N GLN A 333 -18.15 1.92 12.34
CA GLN A 333 -19.51 2.51 12.32
C GLN A 333 -19.60 3.93 12.94
N HIS A 334 -18.73 4.25 13.90
CA HIS A 334 -18.70 5.53 14.62
C HIS A 334 -17.39 6.31 14.43
N VAL A 335 -16.51 5.85 13.52
CA VAL A 335 -15.25 6.54 13.21
C VAL A 335 -15.52 7.68 12.23
N SER A 336 -16.27 8.68 12.69
CA SER A 336 -16.68 9.87 11.93
C SER A 336 -16.26 11.14 12.67
N GLY A 337 -15.71 12.11 11.96
CA GLY A 337 -15.24 13.37 12.55
C GLY A 337 -14.09 14.01 11.79
N ASP A 338 -13.54 15.06 12.38
CA ASP A 338 -12.47 15.86 11.79
C ASP A 338 -11.19 15.76 12.61
N ILE A 339 -10.07 15.64 11.91
CA ILE A 339 -8.73 15.70 12.47
C ILE A 339 -8.00 16.88 11.83
N ARG A 340 -7.50 17.79 12.69
CA ARG A 340 -6.66 18.91 12.28
C ARG A 340 -5.20 18.60 12.59
N LEU A 341 -4.36 18.84 11.60
CA LEU A 341 -2.93 18.54 11.66
C LEU A 341 -2.11 19.60 10.93
N VAL A 342 -0.83 19.69 11.29
CA VAL A 342 0.18 20.49 10.61
C VAL A 342 1.17 19.54 9.94
N LEU A 343 1.41 19.76 8.66
CA LEU A 343 2.46 19.14 7.86
C LEU A 343 3.63 20.11 7.79
N HIS A 344 4.78 19.69 8.32
CA HIS A 344 5.95 20.56 8.37
C HIS A 344 7.24 19.79 8.63
N GLY A 345 8.31 20.12 7.89
CA GLY A 345 9.65 19.59 8.15
C GLY A 345 9.71 18.06 8.17
N GLY A 346 8.98 17.41 7.26
CA GLY A 346 8.86 15.95 7.17
C GLY A 346 7.99 15.29 8.25
N SER A 347 7.29 16.08 9.06
CA SER A 347 6.50 15.62 10.21
C SER A 347 5.01 15.86 10.04
N ILE A 348 4.21 15.04 10.72
CA ILE A 348 2.75 15.18 10.86
C ILE A 348 2.47 15.49 12.33
N ILE A 349 1.87 16.65 12.62
CA ILE A 349 1.66 17.13 13.99
C ILE A 349 0.16 17.35 14.22
N ILE A 350 -0.45 16.50 15.03
CA ILE A 350 -1.89 16.56 15.31
C ILE A 350 -2.18 17.64 16.36
N ASN A 351 -3.09 18.56 16.06
CA ASN A 351 -3.37 19.71 16.93
C ASN A 351 -4.87 19.98 17.16
N GLY A 352 -5.76 19.12 16.67
CA GLY A 352 -7.19 19.26 16.89
C GLY A 352 -7.95 18.01 16.48
N ARG A 353 -9.00 17.69 17.24
CA ARG A 353 -9.97 16.64 16.93
C ARG A 353 -11.37 17.15 17.26
N ARG A 354 -12.36 16.81 16.44
CA ARG A 354 -13.78 16.99 16.79
C ARG A 354 -14.62 15.89 16.17
N SER A 355 -15.60 15.38 16.90
CA SER A 355 -16.50 14.33 16.42
C SER A 355 -17.83 14.43 17.16
N ALA A 356 -18.93 14.21 16.44
CA ALA A 356 -20.25 14.03 17.05
C ALA A 356 -20.40 12.65 17.74
N GLU A 357 -19.53 11.70 17.39
CA GLU A 357 -19.45 10.33 17.92
C GLU A 357 -18.34 10.21 18.98
N SER A 358 -17.91 11.33 19.57
CA SER A 358 -16.80 11.34 20.51
C SER A 358 -17.12 10.60 21.81
N LEU A 359 -16.20 9.74 22.24
CA LEU A 359 -16.21 9.14 23.57
C LEU A 359 -15.40 9.96 24.59
N TYR A 360 -14.77 11.06 24.16
CA TYR A 360 -14.17 12.01 25.09
C TYR A 360 -15.26 12.85 25.73
N ASP A 361 -15.42 12.69 27.03
CA ASP A 361 -16.34 13.48 27.84
C ASP A 361 -15.54 14.51 28.64
N PHE A 362 -15.75 15.79 28.30
CA PHE A 362 -15.07 16.91 28.97
C PHE A 362 -15.38 16.95 30.48
N ASN A 363 -16.63 16.74 30.87
CA ASN A 363 -17.05 16.85 32.27
C ASN A 363 -16.55 15.67 33.11
N LEU A 364 -16.33 14.49 32.54
CA LEU A 364 -15.69 13.38 33.25
C LEU A 364 -14.16 13.51 33.36
N ALA A 365 -13.54 14.37 32.55
CA ALA A 365 -12.09 14.52 32.49
C ALA A 365 -11.56 15.79 33.17
N THR A 366 -12.36 16.85 33.23
CA THR A 366 -11.96 18.15 33.78
C THR A 366 -11.81 18.13 35.30
N TYR A 367 -11.01 19.06 35.83
CA TYR A 367 -10.93 19.37 37.27
C TYR A 367 -11.63 20.70 37.63
N ASP A 368 -12.24 21.35 36.65
CA ASP A 368 -12.98 22.60 36.84
C ASP A 368 -14.33 22.35 37.52
N GLU A 369 -15.10 23.42 37.77
CA GLU A 369 -16.40 23.37 38.49
C GLU A 369 -17.46 22.44 37.85
N GLY A 370 -17.25 22.00 36.61
CA GLY A 370 -18.12 21.06 35.89
C GLY A 370 -17.75 19.58 36.02
N ASP A 371 -16.82 19.20 36.91
CA ASP A 371 -16.41 17.80 37.12
C ASP A 371 -17.62 16.92 37.51
N THR A 372 -17.76 15.80 36.80
CA THR A 372 -18.81 14.79 36.99
C THR A 372 -18.25 13.40 37.29
N PHE A 373 -16.93 13.22 37.40
CA PHE A 373 -16.32 11.94 37.71
C PHE A 373 -16.48 11.60 39.20
N ASP A 374 -17.19 10.50 39.50
CA ASP A 374 -17.31 10.01 40.87
C ASP A 374 -16.01 9.37 41.37
N GLN A 375 -15.17 10.20 42.00
CA GLN A 375 -13.89 9.77 42.57
C GLN A 375 -14.05 8.73 43.71
N SER A 376 -15.24 8.58 44.30
CA SER A 376 -15.46 7.61 45.39
C SER A 376 -15.31 6.16 44.94
N ALA A 377 -15.62 5.87 43.66
CA ALA A 377 -15.49 4.54 43.07
C ALA A 377 -14.02 4.09 42.90
N ALA A 378 -13.08 5.03 42.80
CA ALA A 378 -11.69 4.75 42.46
C ALA A 378 -10.97 3.85 43.50
N ARG A 379 -11.28 4.03 44.80
CA ARG A 379 -10.65 3.25 45.87
C ARG A 379 -10.93 1.75 45.73
N GLY A 380 -12.20 1.40 45.51
CA GLY A 380 -12.62 0.00 45.35
C GLY A 380 -12.04 -0.60 44.06
N PHE A 381 -12.06 0.18 42.97
CA PHE A 381 -11.48 -0.22 41.70
C PHE A 381 -10.00 -0.60 41.83
N VAL A 382 -9.16 0.29 42.38
CA VAL A 382 -7.71 0.05 42.53
C VAL A 382 -7.43 -1.16 43.41
N GLN A 383 -8.20 -1.34 44.50
CA GLN A 383 -8.05 -2.49 45.39
C GLN A 383 -8.28 -3.82 44.69
N ILE A 384 -9.34 -3.91 43.86
CA ILE A 384 -9.68 -5.14 43.14
C ILE A 384 -8.74 -5.36 41.96
N HIS A 385 -8.46 -4.30 41.17
CA HIS A 385 -7.59 -4.38 40.01
C HIS A 385 -6.18 -4.89 40.35
N GLY A 386 -5.60 -4.40 41.46
CA GLY A 386 -4.27 -4.82 41.92
C GLY A 386 -4.26 -6.11 42.77
N LEU A 387 -5.40 -6.75 43.02
CA LEU A 387 -5.49 -7.84 43.98
C LEU A 387 -4.70 -9.08 43.53
N SER A 388 -4.79 -9.47 42.26
CA SER A 388 -4.12 -10.66 41.73
C SER A 388 -2.59 -10.54 41.77
N SER A 389 -2.05 -9.39 41.36
CA SER A 389 -0.60 -9.12 41.41
C SER A 389 -0.09 -9.03 42.85
N LYS A 390 -0.85 -8.42 43.76
CA LYS A 390 -0.55 -8.40 45.20
C LYS A 390 -0.48 -9.81 45.80
N ILE A 391 -1.40 -10.71 45.40
CA ILE A 391 -1.40 -12.11 45.86
C ILE A 391 -0.14 -12.83 45.35
N SER A 392 0.23 -12.67 44.07
CA SER A 392 1.46 -13.25 43.51
C SER A 392 2.70 -12.75 44.25
N ALA A 393 2.83 -11.43 44.43
CA ALA A 393 3.97 -10.83 45.12
C ALA A 393 4.10 -11.31 46.57
N ARG A 394 2.98 -11.51 47.27
CA ARG A 394 2.99 -12.07 48.63
C ARG A 394 3.55 -13.50 48.67
N ARG A 395 3.30 -14.33 47.64
CA ARG A 395 3.91 -15.66 47.50
C ARG A 395 5.40 -15.54 47.20
N ASP A 396 5.80 -14.61 46.34
CA ASP A 396 7.20 -14.46 45.95
C ASP A 396 8.10 -13.92 47.09
N LEU A 397 7.53 -13.19 48.05
CA LEU A 397 8.24 -12.58 49.19
C LEU A 397 8.24 -13.42 50.49
N GLY A 398 7.43 -14.48 50.54
CA GLY A 398 7.29 -15.37 51.70
C GLY A 398 7.83 -16.74 51.41
#